data_AF-A0A316UD15-F1
#
_entry.id   AF-A0A316UD15-F1
#
_cell.length_a   1.000
_cell.length_b   1.000
_cell.length_c   1.000
_cell.angle_alpha   90.00
_cell.angle_beta   90.00
_cell.angle_gamma   90.00
#
_symmetry.space_group_name_H-M   'P 1'
#
loop_
_entity.id
_entity.type
_entity.pdbx_description
1 polymer ?
#
loop_
_entity_poly.entity_id
_entity_poly.type
_entity_poly.pdbx_seq_one_letter_code
_entity_poly.pdbx_strand_id
1 'polypeptide(L)'
;MTAHAGSWQDLIALRLTERDAREKAHDDIIANYRKLAEHARTLQARNQSMLQAAGVGSASGAPAIVKSASTTSTAHSSAERDASPDHNAIRQSYITSLESQLSTTRDELASVYKTQSQNAQRLLVLNEQMREKEEAGKGEAIELRSLRDERERMMRRERDLRDAAGEKDKVIEMLQDELRTLSLELHQVESRNDDLKRDNASLLQRWLDRARDEADKVNEANRYIEEVEKRRKGHSRETEE
;
A
#
# COMPACT_ATOMS: atom_id res chain seq x y z
N MET A 1 27.04 15.82 -17.51
CA MET A 1 26.64 15.28 -16.19
C MET A 1 25.12 15.22 -16.16
N THR A 2 24.56 14.18 -16.74
CA THR A 2 23.11 13.95 -16.74
C THR A 2 22.84 12.91 -15.69
N ALA A 3 22.29 13.36 -14.56
CA ALA A 3 21.58 12.48 -13.65
C ALA A 3 20.62 11.65 -14.51
N HIS A 4 20.81 10.34 -14.54
CA HIS A 4 19.77 9.46 -15.06
C HIS A 4 18.66 9.58 -14.03
N ALA A 5 17.76 10.54 -14.27
CA ALA A 5 16.43 10.54 -13.69
C ALA A 5 15.98 9.08 -13.65
N GLY A 6 15.55 8.61 -12.47
CA GLY A 6 15.02 7.26 -12.30
C GLY A 6 14.21 6.91 -13.54
N SER A 7 14.56 5.75 -14.12
CA SER A 7 14.15 5.25 -15.44
C SER A 7 12.85 5.90 -15.90
N TRP A 8 12.75 6.37 -17.15
CA TRP A 8 11.50 6.91 -17.71
C TRP A 8 10.26 6.02 -17.42
N GLN A 9 10.47 4.72 -17.17
CA GLN A 9 9.49 3.76 -16.68
C GLN A 9 8.96 4.10 -15.27
N ASP A 10 9.82 4.47 -14.31
CA ASP A 10 9.46 4.88 -12.95
C ASP A 10 8.64 6.17 -12.96
N LEU A 11 9.00 7.12 -13.85
CA LEU A 11 8.22 8.36 -14.05
C LEU A 11 6.83 8.06 -14.61
N ILE A 12 6.72 7.13 -15.56
CA ILE A 12 5.42 6.71 -16.09
C ILE A 12 4.60 6.00 -15.02
N ALA A 13 5.22 5.09 -14.25
CA ALA A 13 4.55 4.39 -13.16
C ALA A 13 4.02 5.37 -12.10
N LEU A 14 4.83 6.36 -11.70
CA LEU A 14 4.42 7.41 -10.77
C LEU A 14 3.27 8.26 -11.32
N ARG A 15 3.32 8.63 -12.61
CA ARG A 15 2.25 9.41 -13.23
C ARG A 15 0.95 8.61 -13.38
N LEU A 16 1.03 7.30 -13.61
CA LEU A 16 -0.13 6.42 -13.64
C LEU A 16 -0.76 6.26 -12.26
N THR A 17 0.04 6.05 -11.20
CA THR A 17 -0.50 5.95 -9.83
C THR A 17 -1.12 7.25 -9.36
N GLU A 18 -0.49 8.39 -9.68
CA GLU A 18 -1.07 9.71 -9.44
C GLU A 18 -2.38 9.95 -10.20
N ARG A 19 -2.50 9.44 -11.43
CA ARG A 19 -3.75 9.55 -12.21
C ARG A 19 -4.83 8.65 -11.60
N ASP A 20 -4.50 7.41 -11.29
CA ASP A 20 -5.39 6.45 -10.63
C ASP A 20 -5.93 6.98 -9.30
N ALA A 21 -5.08 7.62 -8.50
CA ALA A 21 -5.50 8.23 -7.23
C ALA A 21 -6.49 9.39 -7.44
N ARG A 22 -6.29 10.22 -8.47
CA ARG A 22 -7.22 11.31 -8.82
C ARG A 22 -8.54 10.78 -9.35
N GLU A 23 -8.50 9.72 -10.18
CA GLU A 23 -9.70 9.10 -10.75
C GLU A 23 -10.54 8.37 -9.67
N LYS A 24 -9.88 7.68 -8.73
CA LYS A 24 -10.54 6.92 -7.65
C LYS A 24 -10.95 7.77 -6.44
N ALA A 25 -10.57 9.05 -6.39
CA ALA A 25 -10.85 9.93 -5.25
C ALA A 25 -12.35 10.06 -4.90
N HIS A 26 -13.24 9.76 -5.85
CA HIS A 26 -14.69 9.87 -5.68
C HIS A 26 -15.43 8.53 -5.61
N ASP A 27 -14.71 7.40 -5.63
CA ASP A 27 -15.33 6.07 -5.62
C ASP A 27 -16.16 5.83 -4.36
N ASP A 28 -15.68 6.27 -3.19
CA ASP A 28 -16.39 6.14 -1.91
C ASP A 28 -17.69 6.94 -1.90
N ILE A 29 -17.67 8.15 -2.45
CA ILE A 29 -18.84 9.02 -2.55
C ILE A 29 -19.87 8.38 -3.48
N ILE A 30 -19.43 7.91 -4.65
CA ILE A 30 -20.30 7.21 -5.62
C ILE A 30 -20.89 5.94 -4.99
N ALA A 31 -20.11 5.17 -4.23
CA ALA A 31 -20.58 3.98 -3.52
C ALA A 31 -21.64 4.34 -2.47
N ASN A 32 -21.44 5.41 -1.70
CA ASN A 32 -22.41 5.89 -0.72
C ASN A 32 -23.71 6.36 -1.39
N TYR A 33 -23.64 7.08 -2.51
CA TYR A 33 -24.83 7.48 -3.27
C TYR A 33 -25.55 6.28 -3.91
N ARG A 34 -24.82 5.25 -4.37
CA ARG A 34 -25.41 4.00 -4.85
C ARG A 34 -26.19 3.30 -3.73
N LYS A 35 -25.59 3.15 -2.55
CA LYS A 35 -26.26 2.58 -1.36
C LYS A 35 -27.50 3.38 -0.96
N LEU A 36 -27.41 4.70 -0.97
CA LEU A 36 -28.55 5.57 -0.66
C LEU A 36 -29.67 5.42 -1.69
N ALA A 37 -29.34 5.36 -2.99
CA ALA A 37 -30.30 5.17 -4.06
C ALA A 37 -30.98 3.80 -4.00
N GLU A 38 -30.24 2.75 -3.63
CA GLU A 38 -30.81 1.42 -3.36
C GLU A 38 -31.75 1.46 -2.16
N HIS A 39 -31.35 2.10 -1.06
CA HIS A 39 -32.21 2.27 0.11
C HIS A 39 -33.47 3.08 -0.19
N ALA A 40 -33.37 4.12 -1.02
CA ALA A 40 -34.52 4.88 -1.49
C ALA A 40 -35.46 4.01 -2.34
N ARG A 41 -34.92 3.17 -3.24
CA ARG A 41 -35.72 2.22 -4.03
C ARG A 41 -36.41 1.18 -3.14
N THR A 42 -35.73 0.61 -2.15
CA THR A 42 -36.34 -0.37 -1.25
C THR A 42 -37.43 0.26 -0.38
N LEU A 43 -37.22 1.49 0.10
CA LEU A 43 -38.23 2.24 0.84
C LEU A 43 -39.44 2.57 -0.04
N GLN A 44 -39.22 2.99 -1.29
CA GLN A 44 -40.29 3.27 -2.25
C GLN A 44 -41.08 2.00 -2.58
N ALA A 45 -40.42 0.86 -2.79
CA ALA A 45 -41.07 -0.43 -3.01
C ALA A 45 -41.89 -0.88 -1.80
N ARG A 46 -41.40 -0.68 -0.58
CA ARG A 46 -42.12 -0.98 0.66
C ARG A 46 -43.31 -0.05 0.89
N ASN A 47 -43.16 1.24 0.61
CA ASN A 47 -44.27 2.19 0.70
C ASN A 47 -45.35 1.88 -0.35
N GLN A 48 -44.94 1.50 -1.56
CA GLN A 48 -45.85 1.10 -2.62
C GLN A 48 -46.58 -0.21 -2.28
N SER A 49 -45.88 -1.19 -1.70
CA SER A 49 -46.52 -2.43 -1.25
C SER A 49 -47.47 -2.20 -0.07
N MET A 50 -47.14 -1.29 0.85
CA MET A 50 -48.08 -0.87 1.91
C MET A 50 -49.29 -0.13 1.35
N LEU A 51 -49.15 0.72 0.34
CA LEU A 51 -50.28 1.38 -0.32
C LEU A 51 -51.18 0.39 -1.08
N GLN A 52 -50.57 -0.62 -1.73
CA GLN A 52 -51.31 -1.71 -2.38
C GLN A 52 -52.03 -2.58 -1.35
N ALA A 53 -51.39 -2.90 -0.22
CA ALA A 53 -51.99 -3.66 0.87
C ALA A 53 -53.08 -2.87 1.64
N ALA A 54 -52.94 -1.55 1.74
CA ALA A 54 -53.93 -0.65 2.34
C ALA A 54 -55.13 -0.36 1.41
N GLY A 55 -55.19 -0.93 0.21
CA GLY A 55 -56.32 -0.78 -0.71
C GLY A 55 -56.49 0.62 -1.33
N VAL A 56 -55.55 1.54 -1.10
CA VAL A 56 -55.60 2.93 -1.63
C VAL A 56 -55.05 3.00 -3.07
N GLY A 57 -54.53 1.90 -3.61
CA GLY A 57 -54.00 1.81 -4.97
C GLY A 57 -55.04 1.65 -6.10
N SER A 58 -56.33 1.65 -5.81
CA SER A 58 -57.39 1.64 -6.84
C SER A 58 -58.64 2.37 -6.38
N ALA A 59 -58.59 3.71 -6.36
CA ALA A 59 -59.76 4.57 -6.53
C ALA A 59 -59.30 6.02 -6.73
N SER A 60 -59.27 6.47 -7.97
CA SER A 60 -59.47 7.89 -8.26
C SER A 60 -60.93 8.25 -7.92
N GLY A 61 -61.15 9.14 -6.95
CA GLY A 61 -62.45 9.78 -6.77
C GLY A 61 -62.83 10.14 -5.33
N ALA A 62 -62.61 11.41 -4.98
CA ALA A 62 -63.35 12.28 -4.05
C ALA A 62 -63.60 11.87 -2.56
N PRO A 63 -63.61 12.84 -1.62
CA PRO A 63 -63.96 12.61 -0.22
C PRO A 63 -65.46 12.87 0.06
N ALA A 64 -66.10 12.02 0.86
CA ALA A 64 -67.39 12.26 1.51
C ALA A 64 -67.33 11.65 2.92
N ILE A 65 -67.26 12.42 4.01
CA ILE A 65 -68.38 13.02 4.76
C ILE A 65 -69.59 12.08 4.93
N VAL A 66 -69.70 11.43 6.08
CA VAL A 66 -70.94 11.23 6.88
C VAL A 66 -70.48 10.86 8.31
N LYS A 67 -70.57 11.70 9.35
CA LYS A 67 -71.72 12.17 10.17
C LYS A 67 -72.59 11.09 10.82
N SER A 68 -72.70 11.23 12.16
CA SER A 68 -73.83 10.88 13.03
C SER A 68 -74.05 9.40 13.35
N ALA A 69 -74.58 8.99 14.51
CA ALA A 69 -74.84 9.60 15.81
C ALA A 69 -75.28 8.47 16.76
N SER A 70 -75.02 8.68 18.07
CA SER A 70 -75.87 8.40 19.25
C SER A 70 -77.06 7.42 19.15
N THR A 71 -77.23 6.56 20.17
CA THR A 71 -78.35 6.68 21.13
C THR A 71 -78.26 5.71 22.31
N THR A 72 -78.40 6.28 23.51
CA THR A 72 -78.84 5.73 24.80
C THR A 72 -80.27 5.18 24.79
N SER A 73 -80.54 4.11 25.56
CA SER A 73 -81.69 3.92 26.48
C SER A 73 -81.76 2.45 26.96
N THR A 74 -81.62 2.10 28.23
CA THR A 74 -82.57 2.16 29.37
C THR A 74 -83.70 1.11 29.32
N ALA A 75 -83.77 0.32 30.41
CA ALA A 75 -84.96 -0.18 31.12
C ALA A 75 -85.72 -1.48 30.73
N HIS A 76 -85.76 -2.39 31.73
CA HIS A 76 -86.93 -3.12 32.30
C HIS A 76 -87.55 -4.21 31.39
N SER A 77 -88.17 -5.31 31.83
CA SER A 77 -88.66 -5.85 33.11
C SER A 77 -88.91 -7.36 32.95
N SER A 78 -89.04 -8.06 34.07
CA SER A 78 -89.59 -9.41 34.27
C SER A 78 -90.91 -9.72 33.55
N ALA A 79 -91.08 -10.95 33.04
CA ALA A 79 -92.17 -11.91 33.36
C ALA A 79 -92.37 -12.97 32.25
N GLU A 80 -92.97 -14.08 32.67
CA GLU A 80 -93.08 -15.40 32.06
C GLU A 80 -93.96 -15.54 30.79
N ARG A 81 -93.63 -16.61 30.04
CA ARG A 81 -94.50 -17.49 29.23
C ARG A 81 -95.38 -16.85 28.15
N ASP A 82 -94.89 -16.88 26.91
CA ASP A 82 -95.70 -17.37 25.78
C ASP A 82 -94.82 -17.87 24.62
N ALA A 83 -95.21 -18.97 23.99
CA ALA A 83 -94.45 -19.62 22.92
C ALA A 83 -94.76 -18.96 21.57
N SER A 84 -94.03 -17.89 21.24
CA SER A 84 -94.10 -17.20 19.93
C SER A 84 -92.82 -17.42 19.10
N PRO A 85 -92.92 -17.66 17.77
CA PRO A 85 -91.79 -17.95 16.88
C PRO A 85 -90.76 -16.81 16.78
N ASP A 86 -91.14 -15.57 17.07
CA ASP A 86 -90.26 -14.38 17.00
C ASP A 86 -89.22 -14.32 18.14
N HIS A 87 -89.54 -14.84 19.34
CA HIS A 87 -88.57 -14.92 20.44
C HIS A 87 -87.49 -15.98 20.19
N ASN A 88 -87.84 -17.03 19.44
CA ASN A 88 -86.88 -18.02 18.97
C ASN A 88 -85.93 -17.40 17.94
N ALA A 89 -86.43 -16.57 17.02
CA ALA A 89 -85.62 -15.86 16.04
C ALA A 89 -84.60 -14.89 16.68
N ILE A 90 -84.99 -14.12 17.69
CA ILE A 90 -84.07 -13.19 18.39
C ILE A 90 -82.99 -13.97 19.15
N ARG A 91 -83.36 -15.03 19.87
CA ARG A 91 -82.38 -15.90 20.57
C ARG A 91 -81.45 -16.59 19.59
N GLN A 92 -81.96 -17.07 18.46
CA GLN A 92 -81.14 -17.64 17.40
C GLN A 92 -80.16 -16.61 16.84
N SER A 93 -80.60 -15.37 16.57
CA SER A 93 -79.69 -14.32 16.07
C SER A 93 -78.58 -13.97 17.06
N TYR A 94 -78.88 -13.97 18.37
CA TYR A 94 -77.88 -13.76 19.41
C TYR A 94 -76.91 -14.94 19.52
N ILE A 95 -77.41 -16.18 19.42
CA ILE A 95 -76.58 -17.39 19.39
C ILE A 95 -75.65 -17.36 18.16
N THR A 96 -76.17 -17.05 16.97
CA THR A 96 -75.37 -16.92 15.74
C THR A 96 -74.32 -15.81 15.83
N SER A 97 -74.63 -14.68 16.48
CA SER A 97 -73.66 -13.62 16.74
C SER A 97 -72.54 -14.09 17.68
N LEU A 98 -72.87 -14.82 18.75
CA LEU A 98 -71.87 -15.37 19.68
C LEU A 98 -71.03 -16.45 19.00
N GLU A 99 -71.62 -17.30 18.17
CA GLU A 99 -70.90 -18.29 17.37
C GLU A 99 -69.95 -17.63 16.35
N SER A 100 -70.39 -16.54 15.72
CA SER A 100 -69.56 -15.73 14.82
C SER A 100 -68.39 -15.09 15.58
N GLN A 101 -68.61 -14.52 16.77
CA GLN A 101 -67.53 -13.98 17.62
C GLN A 101 -66.58 -15.09 18.10
N LEU A 102 -67.11 -16.26 18.45
CA LEU A 102 -66.33 -17.42 18.85
C LEU A 102 -65.46 -17.93 17.68
N SER A 103 -65.98 -17.92 16.45
CA SER A 103 -65.20 -18.22 15.25
C SER A 103 -64.11 -17.17 15.02
N THR A 104 -64.48 -15.88 15.10
CA THR A 104 -63.55 -14.77 14.87
C THR A 104 -62.39 -14.79 15.86
N THR A 105 -62.67 -14.98 17.15
CA THR A 105 -61.64 -15.08 18.20
C THR A 105 -60.74 -16.30 18.03
N ARG A 106 -61.26 -17.43 17.51
CA ARG A 106 -60.45 -18.59 17.15
C ARG A 106 -59.54 -18.32 15.95
N ASP A 107 -60.04 -17.63 14.94
CA ASP A 107 -59.25 -17.26 13.76
C ASP A 107 -58.17 -16.23 14.12
N GLU A 108 -58.51 -15.26 14.97
CA GLU A 108 -57.57 -14.29 15.53
C GLU A 108 -56.46 -14.99 16.31
N LEU A 109 -56.81 -15.92 17.21
CA LEU A 109 -55.84 -16.72 17.97
C LEU A 109 -54.92 -17.54 17.04
N ALA A 110 -55.48 -18.18 16.02
CA ALA A 110 -54.71 -18.91 15.02
C ALA A 110 -53.75 -17.98 14.25
N SER A 111 -54.19 -16.76 13.92
CA SER A 111 -53.34 -15.75 13.27
C SER A 111 -52.20 -15.28 14.19
N VAL A 112 -52.49 -15.10 15.48
CA VAL A 112 -51.49 -14.68 16.49
C VAL A 112 -50.45 -15.78 16.67
N TYR A 113 -50.84 -17.05 16.81
CA TYR A 113 -49.88 -18.15 16.90
C TYR A 113 -49.04 -18.31 15.64
N LYS A 114 -49.63 -18.14 14.45
CA LYS A 114 -48.90 -18.18 13.18
C LYS A 114 -47.86 -17.06 13.09
N THR A 115 -48.25 -15.83 13.43
CA THR A 115 -47.33 -14.69 13.43
C THR A 115 -46.27 -14.81 14.53
N GLN A 116 -46.61 -15.34 15.70
CA GLN A 116 -45.67 -15.65 16.78
C GLN A 116 -44.61 -16.67 16.33
N SER A 117 -45.03 -17.77 15.68
CA SER A 117 -44.11 -18.77 15.13
C SER A 117 -43.17 -18.17 14.08
N GLN A 118 -43.70 -17.36 13.16
CA GLN A 118 -42.89 -16.66 12.16
C GLN A 118 -41.90 -15.68 12.79
N ASN A 119 -42.32 -14.93 13.81
CA ASN A 119 -41.45 -14.01 14.52
C ASN A 119 -40.35 -14.74 15.31
N ALA A 120 -40.68 -15.87 15.96
CA ALA A 120 -39.69 -16.71 16.62
C ALA A 120 -38.65 -17.25 15.62
N GLN A 121 -39.09 -17.70 14.44
CA GLN A 121 -38.17 -18.18 13.41
C GLN A 121 -37.28 -17.07 12.84
N ARG A 122 -37.82 -15.85 12.63
CA ARG A 122 -37.02 -14.68 12.23
C ARG A 122 -35.97 -14.32 13.29
N LEU A 123 -36.31 -14.38 14.57
CA LEU A 123 -35.37 -14.11 15.66
C LEU A 123 -34.23 -15.12 15.68
N LEU A 124 -34.50 -16.41 15.46
CA LEU A 124 -33.47 -17.43 15.36
C LEU A 124 -32.52 -17.17 14.19
N VAL A 125 -33.06 -16.90 13.00
CA VAL A 125 -32.26 -16.59 11.81
C VAL A 125 -31.39 -15.34 12.02
N LEU A 126 -31.97 -14.29 12.62
CA LEU A 126 -31.21 -13.06 12.91
C LEU A 126 -30.12 -13.30 13.95
N ASN A 127 -30.37 -14.12 14.96
CA ASN A 127 -29.37 -14.47 15.98
C ASN A 127 -28.21 -15.26 15.36
N GLU A 128 -28.52 -16.20 14.46
CA GLU A 128 -27.51 -16.95 13.72
C GLU A 128 -26.66 -16.04 12.83
N GLN A 129 -27.29 -15.13 12.08
CA GLN A 129 -26.57 -14.13 11.27
C GLN A 129 -25.70 -13.21 12.13
N MET A 130 -26.17 -12.83 13.31
CA MET A 130 -25.40 -12.01 14.24
C MET A 130 -24.16 -12.77 14.72
N ARG A 131 -24.29 -14.06 15.08
CA ARG A 131 -23.15 -14.92 15.44
C ARG A 131 -22.15 -15.06 14.30
N GLU A 132 -22.63 -15.36 13.09
CA GLU A 132 -21.77 -15.48 11.90
C GLU A 132 -20.98 -14.18 11.66
N LYS A 133 -21.62 -13.02 11.82
CA LYS A 133 -20.96 -11.72 11.69
C LYS A 133 -19.96 -11.45 12.81
N GLU A 134 -20.25 -11.83 14.04
CA GLU A 134 -19.30 -11.72 15.15
C GLU A 134 -18.07 -12.62 14.95
N GLU A 135 -18.26 -13.84 14.43
CA GLU A 135 -17.17 -14.77 14.11
C GLU A 135 -16.30 -14.24 12.96
N ALA A 136 -16.93 -13.74 11.89
CA ALA A 136 -16.23 -13.07 10.80
C ALA A 136 -15.43 -11.85 11.29
N GLY A 137 -16.04 -11.01 12.13
CA GLY A 137 -15.37 -9.84 12.72
C GLY A 137 -14.18 -10.19 13.61
N LYS A 138 -14.26 -11.31 14.36
CA LYS A 138 -13.11 -11.84 15.11
C LYS A 138 -11.99 -12.31 14.18
N GLY A 139 -12.33 -13.00 13.10
CA GLY A 139 -11.38 -13.42 12.08
C GLY A 139 -10.63 -12.24 11.45
N GLU A 140 -11.38 -11.24 10.99
CA GLU A 140 -10.83 -10.00 10.43
C GLU A 140 -9.93 -9.28 11.45
N ALA A 141 -10.33 -9.20 12.73
CA ALA A 141 -9.51 -8.56 13.75
C ALA A 141 -8.17 -9.27 13.99
N ILE A 142 -8.15 -10.61 13.93
CA ILE A 142 -6.92 -11.41 14.04
C ILE A 142 -6.02 -11.19 12.81
N GLU A 143 -6.59 -11.26 11.61
CA GLU A 143 -5.84 -11.03 10.37
C GLU A 143 -5.24 -9.61 10.35
N LEU A 144 -6.04 -8.62 10.72
CA LEU A 144 -5.62 -7.23 10.76
C LEU A 144 -4.52 -7.00 11.80
N ARG A 145 -4.53 -7.74 12.92
CA ARG A 145 -3.41 -7.76 13.88
C ARG A 145 -2.16 -8.39 13.28
N SER A 146 -2.28 -9.54 12.61
CA SER A 146 -1.15 -10.21 11.95
C SER A 146 -0.49 -9.31 10.90
N LEU A 147 -1.30 -8.67 10.05
CA LEU A 147 -0.82 -7.75 9.02
C LEU A 147 -0.13 -6.52 9.62
N ARG A 148 -0.61 -5.99 10.76
CA ARG A 148 0.07 -4.91 11.49
C ARG A 148 1.43 -5.36 12.01
N ASP A 149 1.51 -6.55 12.61
CA ASP A 149 2.76 -7.11 13.13
C ASP A 149 3.76 -7.40 12.00
N GLU A 150 3.30 -7.87 10.84
CA GLU A 150 4.12 -8.03 9.63
C GLU A 150 4.64 -6.70 9.11
N ARG A 151 3.76 -5.70 9.03
CA ARG A 151 4.13 -4.34 8.62
C ARG A 151 5.17 -3.75 9.55
N GLU A 152 5.01 -3.88 10.87
CA GLU A 152 6.02 -3.45 11.82
C GLU A 152 7.35 -4.18 11.65
N ARG A 153 7.33 -5.50 11.46
CA ARG A 153 8.53 -6.30 11.19
C ARG A 153 9.24 -5.83 9.92
N MET A 154 8.51 -5.57 8.84
CA MET A 154 9.08 -5.05 7.59
C MET A 154 9.66 -3.66 7.75
N MET A 155 8.96 -2.75 8.44
CA MET A 155 9.47 -1.38 8.69
C MET A 155 10.75 -1.37 9.54
N ARG A 156 10.88 -2.30 10.51
CA ARG A 156 12.12 -2.47 11.28
C ARG A 156 13.27 -2.94 10.37
N ARG A 157 13.04 -3.99 9.57
CA ARG A 157 14.04 -4.47 8.59
C ARG A 157 14.46 -3.38 7.60
N GLU A 158 13.51 -2.58 7.12
CA GLU A 158 13.80 -1.47 6.21
C GLU A 158 14.68 -0.41 6.88
N ARG A 159 14.42 -0.09 8.14
CA ARG A 159 15.27 0.81 8.92
C ARG A 159 16.68 0.23 9.09
N ASP A 160 16.80 -1.02 9.52
CA ASP A 160 18.09 -1.68 9.73
C ASP A 160 18.92 -1.72 8.43
N LEU A 161 18.28 -2.00 7.29
CA LEU A 161 18.93 -1.99 5.98
C LEU A 161 19.36 -0.58 5.55
N ARG A 162 18.55 0.44 5.85
CA ARG A 162 18.89 1.84 5.58
C ARG A 162 20.08 2.29 6.42
N ASP A 163 20.11 1.94 7.69
CA ASP A 163 21.22 2.27 8.60
C ASP A 163 22.50 1.56 8.16
N ALA A 164 22.43 0.27 7.83
CA ALA A 164 23.57 -0.49 7.29
C ALA A 164 24.06 0.04 5.93
N ALA A 165 23.16 0.53 5.07
CA ALA A 165 23.54 1.20 3.83
C ALA A 165 24.29 2.51 4.12
N GLY A 166 23.78 3.33 5.04
CA GLY A 166 24.44 4.57 5.45
C GLY A 166 25.81 4.35 6.10
N GLU A 167 26.00 3.27 6.84
CA GLU A 167 27.32 2.87 7.36
C GLU A 167 28.28 2.47 6.23
N LYS A 168 27.81 1.68 5.27
CA LYS A 168 28.61 1.29 4.09
C LYS A 168 29.01 2.51 3.26
N ASP A 169 28.12 3.48 3.07
CA ASP A 169 28.43 4.72 2.34
C ASP A 169 29.55 5.51 3.03
N LYS A 170 29.54 5.61 4.37
CA LYS A 170 30.63 6.24 5.13
C LYS A 170 31.95 5.48 4.97
N VAL A 171 31.92 4.15 4.99
CA VAL A 171 33.12 3.32 4.75
C VAL A 171 33.65 3.54 3.34
N ILE A 172 32.77 3.63 2.34
CA ILE A 172 33.17 3.93 0.96
C ILE A 172 33.83 5.31 0.88
N GLU A 173 33.29 6.33 1.56
CA GLU A 173 33.90 7.66 1.60
C GLU A 173 35.30 7.62 2.23
N MET A 174 35.48 6.97 3.38
CA MET A 174 36.79 6.79 4.01
C MET A 174 37.78 6.07 3.07
N LEU A 175 37.36 4.98 2.43
CA LEU A 175 38.20 4.25 1.47
C LEU A 175 38.55 5.09 0.24
N GLN A 176 37.64 5.95 -0.23
CA GLN A 176 37.92 6.88 -1.32
C GLN A 176 38.97 7.92 -0.93
N ASP A 177 38.91 8.44 0.29
CA ASP A 177 39.90 9.40 0.80
C ASP A 177 41.26 8.75 1.04
N GLU A 178 41.29 7.53 1.56
CA GLU A 178 42.52 6.73 1.66
C GLU A 178 43.11 6.44 0.28
N LEU A 179 42.31 6.05 -0.70
CA LEU A 179 42.75 5.82 -2.08
C LEU A 179 43.33 7.10 -2.70
N ARG A 180 42.68 8.25 -2.50
CA ARG A 180 43.19 9.55 -2.96
C ARG A 180 44.52 9.88 -2.31
N THR A 181 44.64 9.65 -1.00
CA THR A 181 45.87 9.91 -0.24
C THR A 181 47.01 9.02 -0.74
N LEU A 182 46.80 7.71 -0.84
CA LEU A 182 47.78 6.76 -1.37
C LEU A 182 48.17 7.08 -2.81
N SER A 183 47.22 7.53 -3.63
CA SER A 183 47.50 7.95 -5.00
C SER A 183 48.46 9.16 -5.02
N LEU A 184 48.25 10.15 -4.15
CA LEU A 184 49.14 11.30 -4.04
C LEU A 184 50.54 10.91 -3.52
N GLU A 185 50.60 10.03 -2.52
CA GLU A 185 51.86 9.49 -2.01
C GLU A 185 52.63 8.73 -3.09
N LEU A 186 51.94 7.91 -3.89
CA LEU A 186 52.53 7.20 -5.01
C LEU A 186 53.12 8.17 -6.04
N HIS A 187 52.35 9.17 -6.49
CA HIS A 187 52.84 10.18 -7.45
C HIS A 187 54.05 10.94 -6.89
N GLN A 188 54.07 11.25 -5.59
CA GLN A 188 55.21 11.89 -4.96
C GLN A 188 56.46 11.01 -4.97
N VAL A 189 56.31 9.71 -4.66
CA VAL A 189 57.41 8.75 -4.69
C VAL A 189 57.91 8.52 -6.12
N GLU A 190 57.01 8.43 -7.10
CA GLU A 190 57.34 8.32 -8.52
C GLU A 190 58.14 9.55 -9.00
N SER A 191 57.70 10.76 -8.66
CA SER A 191 58.43 12.00 -8.97
C SER A 191 59.84 11.99 -8.36
N ARG A 192 59.97 11.63 -7.08
CA ARG A 192 61.28 11.52 -6.41
C ARG A 192 62.17 10.47 -7.07
N ASN A 193 61.60 9.34 -7.50
CA ASN A 193 62.33 8.29 -8.18
C ASN A 193 62.86 8.76 -9.54
N ASP A 194 62.03 9.48 -10.30
CA ASP A 194 62.42 10.05 -11.59
C ASP A 194 63.51 11.12 -11.43
N ASP A 195 63.42 11.98 -10.41
CA ASP A 195 64.45 12.97 -10.12
C ASP A 195 65.78 12.29 -9.72
N LEU A 196 65.74 11.27 -8.87
CA LEU A 196 66.93 10.48 -8.52
C LEU A 196 67.52 9.76 -9.74
N LYS A 197 66.70 9.25 -10.66
CA LYS A 197 67.17 8.66 -11.93
C LYS A 197 67.86 9.69 -12.82
N ARG A 198 67.28 10.91 -12.95
CA ARG A 198 67.89 12.00 -13.72
C ARG A 198 69.22 12.42 -13.10
N ASP A 199 69.27 12.59 -11.78
CA ASP A 199 70.49 12.95 -11.06
C ASP A 199 71.56 11.87 -11.20
N ASN A 200 71.20 10.58 -11.04
CA ASN A 200 72.13 9.47 -11.21
C ASN A 200 72.68 9.40 -12.64
N ALA A 201 71.82 9.56 -13.66
CA ALA A 201 72.25 9.64 -15.05
C ALA A 201 73.21 10.81 -15.29
N SER A 202 72.94 11.98 -14.68
CA SER A 202 73.83 13.14 -14.79
C SER A 202 75.20 12.92 -14.12
N LEU A 203 75.23 12.23 -12.98
CA LEU A 203 76.46 11.88 -12.27
C LEU A 203 77.28 10.85 -13.02
N LEU A 204 76.62 9.81 -13.57
CA LEU A 204 77.24 8.81 -14.43
C LEU A 204 77.80 9.46 -15.69
N GLN A 205 77.07 10.37 -16.33
CA GLN A 205 77.55 11.12 -17.49
C GLN A 205 78.81 11.92 -17.12
N ARG A 206 78.77 12.71 -16.03
CA ARG A 206 79.92 13.47 -15.54
C ARG A 206 81.12 12.60 -15.15
N TRP A 207 80.88 11.37 -14.73
CA TRP A 207 81.94 10.42 -14.41
C TRP A 207 82.54 9.80 -15.68
N LEU A 208 81.71 9.42 -16.64
CA LEU A 208 82.14 8.93 -17.95
C LEU A 208 82.95 9.99 -18.72
N ASP A 209 82.52 11.25 -18.69
CA ASP A 209 83.25 12.36 -19.33
C ASP A 209 84.65 12.52 -18.71
N ARG A 210 84.75 12.52 -17.37
CA ARG A 210 86.05 12.58 -16.67
C ARG A 210 86.94 11.37 -16.97
N ALA A 211 86.37 10.16 -16.96
CA ALA A 211 87.11 8.94 -17.28
C ALA A 211 87.61 8.94 -18.74
N ARG A 212 86.81 9.49 -19.66
CA ARG A 212 87.21 9.68 -21.05
C ARG A 212 88.35 10.68 -21.18
N ASP A 213 88.27 11.83 -20.51
CA ASP A 213 89.36 12.81 -20.51
C ASP A 213 90.67 12.23 -19.94
N GLU A 214 90.59 11.41 -18.89
CA GLU A 214 91.75 10.70 -18.34
C GLU A 214 92.33 9.68 -19.32
N ALA A 215 91.48 8.88 -19.98
CA ALA A 215 91.90 7.95 -21.02
C ALA A 215 92.53 8.67 -22.22
N ASP A 216 91.96 9.79 -22.65
CA ASP A 216 92.47 10.61 -23.75
C ASP A 216 93.85 11.20 -23.39
N LYS A 217 94.06 11.69 -22.16
CA LYS A 217 95.38 12.13 -21.67
C LYS A 217 96.43 11.02 -21.65
N VAL A 218 96.05 9.81 -21.21
CA VAL A 218 96.96 8.66 -21.21
C VAL A 218 97.28 8.23 -22.65
N ASN A 219 96.30 8.25 -23.54
CA ASN A 219 96.49 7.95 -24.97
C ASN A 219 97.42 8.98 -25.63
N GLU A 220 97.24 10.27 -25.35
CA GLU A 220 98.14 11.34 -25.82
C GLU A 220 99.57 11.16 -25.29
N ALA A 221 99.73 10.85 -24.00
CA ALA A 221 101.03 10.57 -23.40
C ALA A 221 101.70 9.35 -24.05
N ASN A 222 100.96 8.26 -24.28
CA ASN A 222 101.46 7.07 -24.96
C ASN A 222 101.88 7.37 -26.40
N ARG A 223 101.07 8.13 -27.16
CA ARG A 223 101.43 8.59 -28.52
C ARG A 223 102.72 9.40 -28.52
N TYR A 224 102.86 10.33 -27.58
CA TYR A 224 104.09 11.13 -27.45
C TYR A 224 105.32 10.26 -27.17
N ILE A 225 105.21 9.28 -26.27
CA ILE A 225 106.28 8.31 -25.99
C ILE A 225 106.64 7.52 -27.25
N GLU A 226 105.65 6.96 -27.94
CA GLU A 226 105.87 6.23 -29.19
C GLU A 226 106.56 7.09 -30.27
N GLU A 227 106.19 8.36 -30.41
CA GLU A 227 106.84 9.31 -31.31
C GLU A 227 108.29 9.60 -30.91
N VAL A 228 108.58 9.76 -29.62
CA VAL A 228 109.95 9.90 -29.11
C VAL A 228 110.76 8.63 -29.37
N GLU A 229 110.19 7.44 -29.15
CA GLU A 229 110.87 6.17 -29.44
C GLU A 229 111.12 5.97 -30.94
N LYS A 230 110.17 6.34 -31.80
CA LYS A 230 110.35 6.32 -33.26
C LYS A 230 111.48 7.28 -33.68
N ARG A 231 111.52 8.50 -33.12
CA ARG A 231 112.63 9.45 -33.34
C ARG A 231 113.97 8.88 -32.86
N ARG A 232 114.02 8.27 -31.69
CA ARG A 232 115.24 7.62 -31.16
C ARG A 232 115.69 6.47 -32.07
N LYS A 233 114.79 5.60 -32.51
CA LYS A 233 115.10 4.49 -33.43
C LYS A 233 115.52 4.99 -34.82
N GLY A 234 114.92 6.08 -35.33
CA GLY A 234 115.36 6.75 -36.55
C GLY A 234 116.78 7.29 -36.43
N HIS A 235 117.08 7.97 -35.32
CA HIS A 235 118.41 8.50 -35.04
C HIS A 235 119.47 7.40 -34.87
N SER A 236 119.16 6.29 -34.19
CA SER A 236 120.07 5.15 -34.08
C SER A 236 120.35 4.47 -35.44
N ARG A 237 119.40 4.51 -36.38
CA ARG A 237 119.62 4.01 -37.75
C ARG A 237 120.48 4.94 -38.59
N GLU A 238 120.35 6.26 -38.42
CA GLU A 238 121.23 7.26 -39.07
C GLU A 238 122.68 7.23 -38.56
N THR A 239 122.93 6.66 -37.38
CA THR A 239 124.29 6.48 -36.83
C THR A 239 124.94 5.13 -37.16
N GLU A 240 124.21 4.22 -37.80
CA GLU A 240 124.69 2.89 -38.21
C GLU A 240 124.90 2.73 -39.73
N GLU A 241 124.66 3.79 -40.53
CA GLU A 241 125.07 3.92 -41.95
C GLU A 241 126.27 4.86 -42.10
#